data_AF-A0A973J6G8-F1
#
_entry.id   AF-A0A973J6G8-F1
#
_cell.length_a   1.000
_cell.length_b   1.000
_cell.length_c   1.000
_cell.angle_alpha   90.00
_cell.angle_beta   90.00
_cell.angle_gamma   90.00
#
_symmetry.space_group_name_H-M   'P 1'
#
loop_
_entity.id
_entity.type
_entity.pdbx_description
1 polymer ?
#
loop_
_entity_poly.entity_id
_entity_poly.type
_entity_poly.pdbx_seq_one_letter_code
_entity_poly.pdbx_strand_id
1 'polypeptide(L)'
;MPGVTLQTIPRGSYTFRFNTPVYLSSNKAVNIPIDAVVMPMYAPADALPLLIEAKSAGDFTNTNKRRKEEAVKMAQLKKTYGDTVRFILFLCGYFDSGYLGYEAAEGIDWVWEHRIDDLVQFGL
;
A
#
# COMPACT_ATOMS: atom_id res chain seq x y z
N MET A 1 7.40 -9.14 13.32
CA MET A 1 8.73 -9.76 13.23
C MET A 1 9.76 -8.74 13.71
N PRO A 2 10.48 -8.97 14.83
CA PRO A 2 11.50 -8.03 15.29
C PRO A 2 12.64 -7.89 14.26
N GLY A 3 13.03 -6.67 13.92
CA GLY A 3 14.19 -6.40 13.06
C GLY A 3 13.98 -6.53 11.55
N VAL A 4 12.76 -6.83 11.08
CA VAL A 4 12.44 -6.89 9.64
C VAL A 4 12.02 -5.51 9.13
N THR A 5 12.68 -5.02 8.09
CA THR A 5 12.30 -3.79 7.37
C THR A 5 11.67 -4.14 6.03
N LEU A 6 11.12 -3.14 5.33
CA LEU A 6 10.52 -3.31 4.01
C LEU A 6 11.48 -3.98 3.00
N GLN A 7 12.77 -3.68 3.09
CA GLN A 7 13.82 -4.21 2.21
C GLN A 7 14.27 -5.62 2.58
N THR A 8 13.94 -6.10 3.78
CA THR A 8 14.44 -7.38 4.30
C THR A 8 13.32 -8.39 4.55
N ILE A 9 12.11 -8.14 4.03
CA ILE A 9 11.01 -9.10 4.14
C ILE A 9 11.37 -10.36 3.33
N PRO A 10 11.36 -11.56 3.95
CA PRO A 10 11.67 -12.79 3.24
C PRO A 10 10.68 -13.08 2.10
N ARG A 11 11.17 -13.67 1.00
CA ARG A 11 10.32 -14.15 -0.10
C ARG A 11 9.26 -15.14 0.40
N GLY A 12 8.05 -15.06 -0.17
CA GLY A 12 6.95 -15.95 0.16
C GLY A 12 6.38 -15.73 1.56
N SER A 13 6.69 -14.60 2.20
CA SER A 13 6.17 -14.24 3.52
C SER A 13 5.18 -13.08 3.42
N TYR A 14 4.32 -13.00 4.44
CA TYR A 14 3.39 -11.90 4.61
C TYR A 14 3.32 -11.49 6.07
N THR A 15 2.85 -10.26 6.32
CA THR A 15 2.58 -9.76 7.66
C THR A 15 1.42 -8.79 7.63
N PHE A 16 0.70 -8.68 8.74
CA PHE A 16 -0.34 -7.67 8.94
C PHE A 16 0.13 -6.57 9.88
N ARG A 17 -0.49 -5.39 9.79
CA ARG A 17 -0.23 -4.23 10.65
C ARG A 17 1.27 -3.89 10.72
N PHE A 18 1.89 -3.78 9.55
CA PHE A 18 3.31 -3.49 9.43
C PHE A 18 3.56 -1.99 9.52
N ASN A 19 4.42 -1.57 10.45
CA ASN A 19 4.84 -0.18 10.55
C ASN A 19 6.15 0.02 9.79
N THR A 20 6.13 0.91 8.80
CA THR A 20 7.33 1.23 8.00
C THR A 20 7.73 2.69 8.19
N PRO A 21 9.01 2.99 8.46
CA PRO A 21 9.47 4.37 8.65
C PRO A 21 9.57 5.10 7.31
N VAL A 22 8.98 6.28 7.19
CA VAL A 22 9.13 7.17 6.03
C VAL A 22 9.74 8.51 6.43
N TYR A 23 10.50 9.13 5.53
CA TYR A 23 11.13 10.43 5.78
C TYR A 23 10.21 11.57 5.36
N LEU A 24 9.77 12.38 6.33
CA LEU A 24 9.09 13.65 6.04
C LEU A 24 10.10 14.71 5.58
N SER A 25 11.27 14.74 6.23
CA SER A 25 12.42 15.58 5.91
C SER A 25 13.70 14.87 6.33
N SER A 26 14.88 15.43 5.99
CA SER A 26 16.20 14.80 6.23
C SER A 26 16.41 14.31 7.66
N ASN A 27 15.77 14.95 8.65
CA ASN A 27 15.95 14.63 10.08
C ASN A 27 14.67 14.12 10.76
N LYS A 28 13.58 13.88 10.03
CA LYS A 28 12.31 13.44 10.62
C LYS A 28 11.75 12.23 9.89
N ALA A 29 11.84 11.08 10.55
CA ALA A 29 11.13 9.87 10.16
C ALA A 29 9.85 9.70 10.99
N VAL A 30 8.78 9.21 10.37
CA VAL A 30 7.55 8.79 11.04
C VAL A 30 7.18 7.40 10.57
N ASN A 31 6.52 6.61 11.42
CA ASN A 31 6.01 5.31 11.02
C ASN A 31 4.64 5.46 10.35
N ILE A 32 4.50 4.90 9.15
CA ILE A 32 3.20 4.68 8.52
C ILE A 32 2.78 3.23 8.77
N PRO A 33 1.56 2.99 9.27
CA PRO A 33 0.98 1.65 9.30
C PRO A 33 0.51 1.23 7.90
N ILE A 34 0.78 -0.03 7.56
CA ILE A 34 0.26 -0.73 6.38
C ILE A 34 -0.50 -1.96 6.86
N ASP A 35 -1.72 -2.15 6.35
CA ASP A 35 -2.61 -3.22 6.81
C ASP A 35 -2.07 -4.61 6.49
N ALA A 36 -1.60 -4.84 5.27
CA ALA A 36 -0.97 -6.08 4.85
C ALA A 36 0.26 -5.81 3.97
N VAL A 37 1.28 -6.63 4.16
CA VAL A 37 2.50 -6.62 3.34
C VAL A 37 2.76 -8.03 2.88
N VAL A 38 2.93 -8.21 1.58
CA VAL A 38 3.17 -9.53 0.97
C VAL A 38 4.40 -9.47 0.09
N MET A 39 5.41 -10.30 0.40
CA MET A 39 6.57 -10.48 -0.47
C MET A 39 6.34 -11.69 -1.37
N PRO A 40 6.23 -11.51 -2.70
CA PRO A 40 6.05 -12.63 -3.63
C PRO A 40 7.14 -13.69 -3.48
N MET A 41 6.77 -14.95 -3.70
CA MET A 41 7.70 -16.09 -3.59
C MET A 41 8.86 -15.98 -4.59
N TYR A 42 8.60 -15.48 -5.79
CA TYR A 42 9.57 -15.40 -6.89
C TYR A 42 10.02 -13.96 -7.18
N ALA A 43 9.96 -13.06 -6.19
CA ALA A 43 10.41 -11.68 -6.35
C ALA A 43 11.94 -11.58 -6.59
N PRO A 44 12.43 -10.63 -7.40
CA PRO A 44 13.85 -10.30 -7.50
C PRO A 44 14.50 -9.99 -6.13
N ALA A 45 15.82 -10.03 -6.03
CA ALA A 45 16.53 -9.89 -4.75
C ALA A 45 16.41 -8.48 -4.14
N ASP A 46 16.23 -7.48 -4.99
CA ASP A 46 16.09 -6.06 -4.68
C ASP A 46 14.64 -5.56 -4.73
N ALA A 47 13.68 -6.47 -4.95
CA ALA A 47 12.28 -6.11 -5.02
C ALA A 47 11.71 -5.75 -3.65
N LEU A 48 10.88 -4.72 -3.62
CA LEU A 48 10.06 -4.40 -2.46
C LEU A 48 8.77 -5.26 -2.45
N PRO A 49 8.21 -5.57 -1.27
CA PRO A 49 6.95 -6.29 -1.16
C PRO A 49 5.79 -5.45 -1.69
N LEU A 50 4.66 -6.10 -1.95
CA LEU A 50 3.40 -5.42 -2.20
C LEU A 50 2.83 -4.91 -0.87
N LEU A 51 2.57 -3.61 -0.80
CA LEU A 51 1.89 -2.95 0.31
C LEU A 51 0.40 -2.85 -0.01
N ILE A 52 -0.44 -3.30 0.90
CA ILE A 52 -1.90 -3.34 0.71
C ILE A 52 -2.56 -2.60 1.87
N GLU A 53 -3.37 -1.61 1.54
CA GLU A 53 -4.25 -0.91 2.48
C GLU A 53 -5.69 -1.34 2.24
N ALA A 54 -6.37 -1.82 3.28
CA ALA A 54 -7.76 -2.25 3.16
C ALA A 54 -8.71 -1.06 3.38
N LYS A 55 -9.72 -0.92 2.53
CA LYS A 55 -10.74 0.12 2.65
C LYS A 55 -12.13 -0.47 2.57
N SER A 56 -12.97 -0.12 3.53
CA SER A 56 -14.38 -0.49 3.54
C SER A 56 -15.27 0.61 2.93
N ALA A 57 -16.41 0.25 2.35
CA ALA A 57 -17.40 1.23 1.91
C ALA A 57 -17.97 2.07 3.08
N GLY A 58 -17.93 1.57 4.31
CA GLY A 58 -18.29 2.35 5.50
C GLY A 58 -17.31 3.51 5.75
N ASP A 59 -16.04 3.32 5.39
CA ASP A 59 -15.01 4.35 5.53
C ASP A 59 -15.17 5.52 4.55
N PHE A 60 -15.92 5.31 3.48
CA PHE A 60 -16.16 6.28 2.41
C PHE A 60 -16.98 7.50 2.87
N THR A 61 -17.77 7.42 3.96
CA THR A 61 -18.67 8.52 4.39
C THR A 61 -17.95 9.81 4.85
N ASN A 62 -16.61 9.81 4.96
CA ASN A 62 -15.78 11.01 5.22
C ASN A 62 -14.70 11.18 4.12
N THR A 63 -15.16 11.33 2.87
CA THR A 63 -14.36 11.25 1.64
C THR A 63 -13.20 12.24 1.54
N ASN A 64 -13.39 13.51 1.87
CA ASN A 64 -12.41 14.56 1.54
C ASN A 64 -11.14 14.54 2.41
N LYS A 65 -11.24 14.08 3.67
CA LYS A 65 -10.06 13.93 4.53
C LYS A 65 -9.29 12.66 4.16
N ARG A 66 -10.01 11.57 3.88
CA ARG A 66 -9.44 10.23 3.66
C ARG A 66 -8.80 10.03 2.28
N ARG A 67 -9.34 10.65 1.22
CA ARG A 67 -8.68 10.66 -0.12
C ARG A 67 -7.24 11.18 -0.05
N LYS A 68 -7.00 12.20 0.78
CA LYS A 68 -5.67 12.77 0.95
C LYS A 68 -4.73 11.87 1.76
N GLU A 69 -5.25 10.98 2.59
CA GLU A 69 -4.41 10.13 3.45
C GLU A 69 -3.63 9.11 2.62
N GLU A 70 -4.25 8.42 1.67
CA GLU A 70 -3.58 7.39 0.86
C GLU A 70 -2.61 8.00 -0.17
N ALA A 71 -2.99 9.10 -0.80
CA ALA A 71 -2.09 9.87 -1.67
C ALA A 71 -0.84 10.34 -0.93
N VAL A 72 -1.00 10.88 0.29
CA VAL A 72 0.12 11.32 1.13
C VAL A 72 1.00 10.14 1.54
N LYS A 73 0.41 9.00 1.91
CA LYS A 73 1.19 7.78 2.21
C LYS A 73 2.00 7.35 0.99
N MET A 74 1.38 7.23 -0.19
CA MET A 74 2.05 6.82 -1.42
C MET A 74 3.21 7.77 -1.77
N ALA A 75 3.00 9.08 -1.69
CA ALA A 75 4.05 10.07 -1.91
C ALA A 75 5.21 9.94 -0.91
N GLN A 76 4.92 9.71 0.38
CA GLN A 76 5.94 9.52 1.41
C GLN A 76 6.71 8.21 1.25
N LEU A 77 6.04 7.14 0.82
CA LEU A 77 6.66 5.86 0.52
C LEU A 77 7.61 5.99 -0.69
N LYS A 78 7.15 6.57 -1.80
CA LYS A 78 7.99 6.80 -2.99
C LYS A 78 9.21 7.67 -2.67
N LYS A 79 9.02 8.75 -1.91
CA LYS A 79 10.12 9.60 -1.45
C LYS A 79 11.17 8.85 -0.62
N THR A 80 10.76 7.86 0.16
CA THR A 80 11.65 7.12 1.08
C THR A 80 12.32 5.94 0.43
N TYR A 81 11.59 5.20 -0.40
CA TYR A 81 12.00 3.89 -0.91
C TYR A 81 12.15 3.84 -2.43
N GLY A 82 11.87 4.94 -3.14
CA GLY A 82 11.97 5.06 -4.58
C GLY A 82 10.64 4.78 -5.31
N ASP A 83 10.64 5.04 -6.61
CA ASP A 83 9.45 4.92 -7.46
C ASP A 83 9.00 3.47 -7.71
N THR A 84 9.80 2.48 -7.30
CA THR A 84 9.50 1.05 -7.43
C THR A 84 8.62 0.50 -6.30
N VAL A 85 8.22 1.34 -5.33
CA VAL A 85 7.24 0.96 -4.30
C VAL A 85 5.94 0.53 -4.95
N ARG A 86 5.43 -0.63 -4.52
CA ARG A 86 4.14 -1.16 -4.93
C ARG A 86 3.16 -1.01 -3.77
N PHE A 87 2.20 -0.11 -3.92
CA PHE A 87 1.16 0.18 -2.93
C PHE A 87 -0.20 0.16 -3.63
N ILE A 88 -1.13 -0.63 -3.09
CA ILE A 88 -2.47 -0.79 -3.65
C ILE A 88 -3.55 -0.68 -2.58
N LEU A 89 -4.76 -0.36 -3.01
CA LEU A 89 -5.96 -0.45 -2.18
C LEU A 89 -6.63 -1.81 -2.36
N PHE A 90 -7.07 -2.41 -1.26
CA PHE A 90 -8.01 -3.53 -1.29
C PHE A 90 -9.40 -3.01 -0.90
N LEU A 91 -10.29 -2.93 -1.89
CA LEU A 91 -11.59 -2.28 -1.78
C LEU A 91 -12.68 -3.29 -1.43
N CYS A 92 -13.27 -3.12 -0.24
CA CYS A 92 -14.37 -3.93 0.28
C CYS A 92 -15.69 -3.13 0.21
N GLY A 93 -16.63 -3.55 -0.64
CA GLY A 93 -17.88 -2.86 -0.94
C GLY A 93 -17.83 -1.94 -2.16
N TYR A 94 -18.57 -0.83 -2.12
CA TYR A 94 -18.75 0.09 -3.26
C TYR A 94 -17.99 1.40 -3.08
N PHE A 95 -17.42 1.90 -4.18
CA PHE A 95 -16.72 3.18 -4.24
C PHE A 95 -17.14 3.93 -5.50
N ASP A 96 -17.28 5.26 -5.41
CA ASP A 96 -17.70 6.10 -6.52
C ASP A 96 -16.55 6.32 -7.53
N SER A 97 -16.88 6.62 -8.79
CA SER A 97 -15.89 6.82 -9.86
C SER A 97 -14.98 8.03 -9.64
N GLY A 98 -15.42 9.06 -8.93
CA GLY A 98 -14.60 10.21 -8.55
C GLY A 98 -13.57 9.86 -7.47
N TYR A 99 -13.90 8.98 -6.53
CA TYR A 99 -12.91 8.40 -5.61
C TYR A 99 -11.84 7.62 -6.39
N LEU A 100 -12.27 6.66 -7.23
CA LEU A 100 -11.35 5.85 -8.03
C LEU A 100 -10.50 6.69 -8.99
N GLY A 101 -11.10 7.73 -9.59
CA GLY A 101 -10.38 8.67 -10.45
C GLY A 101 -9.33 9.48 -9.71
N TYR A 102 -9.56 9.83 -8.45
CA TYR A 102 -8.56 10.48 -7.61
C TYR A 102 -7.39 9.55 -7.30
N GLU A 103 -7.66 8.33 -6.85
CA GLU A 103 -6.60 7.34 -6.53
C GLU A 103 -5.77 7.00 -7.78
N ALA A 104 -6.41 6.82 -8.94
CA ALA A 104 -5.72 6.61 -10.21
C ALA A 104 -4.82 7.80 -10.61
N ALA A 105 -5.26 9.03 -10.36
CA ALA A 105 -4.45 10.23 -10.64
C ALA A 105 -3.21 10.33 -9.75
N GLU A 106 -3.25 9.74 -8.56
CA GLU A 106 -2.11 9.63 -7.63
C GLU A 106 -1.24 8.39 -7.93
N GLY A 107 -1.62 7.58 -8.93
CA GLY A 107 -0.92 6.38 -9.35
C GLY A 107 -1.06 5.23 -8.36
N ILE A 108 -2.23 5.11 -7.72
CA ILE A 108 -2.58 4.04 -6.79
C ILE A 108 -3.53 3.08 -7.50
N ASP A 109 -3.09 1.83 -7.66
CA ASP A 109 -3.92 0.74 -8.16
C ASP A 109 -4.77 0.13 -7.04
N TRP A 110 -5.76 -0.69 -7.41
CA TRP A 110 -6.61 -1.37 -6.46
C TRP A 110 -7.07 -2.75 -6.92
N VAL A 111 -7.47 -3.56 -5.94
CA VAL A 111 -8.16 -4.84 -6.13
C VAL A 111 -9.49 -4.80 -5.37
N TRP A 112 -10.53 -5.35 -5.97
CA TRP A 112 -11.84 -5.47 -5.33
C TRP A 112 -11.97 -6.77 -4.56
N GLU A 113 -12.69 -6.76 -3.43
CA GLU A 113 -12.94 -7.98 -2.64
C GLU A 113 -13.59 -9.11 -3.45
N HIS A 114 -14.46 -8.76 -4.40
CA HIS A 114 -15.17 -9.71 -5.26
C HIS A 114 -14.38 -10.09 -6.53
N ARG A 115 -13.16 -9.56 -6.69
CA ARG A 115 -12.21 -9.88 -7.77
C ARG A 115 -10.80 -10.08 -7.21
N ILE A 116 -10.70 -10.84 -6.12
CA ILE A 116 -9.43 -11.06 -5.43
C ILE A 116 -8.35 -11.68 -6.33
N ASP A 117 -8.74 -12.42 -7.36
CA ASP A 117 -7.84 -13.01 -8.36
C ASP A 117 -7.01 -11.96 -9.12
N ASP A 118 -7.44 -10.69 -9.14
CA ASP A 118 -6.64 -9.61 -9.71
C ASP A 118 -5.32 -9.39 -8.95
N LEU A 119 -5.15 -9.93 -7.73
CA LEU A 119 -3.86 -9.95 -7.02
C LEU A 119 -2.76 -10.68 -7.81
N VAL A 120 -3.12 -11.60 -8.70
CA VAL A 120 -2.16 -12.28 -9.60
C VAL A 120 -1.42 -11.29 -10.49
N GLN A 121 -2.05 -10.15 -10.85
CA GLN A 121 -1.41 -9.09 -11.63
C GLN A 121 -0.24 -8.42 -10.88
N PHE A 122 -0.19 -8.57 -9.55
CA PHE A 122 0.89 -8.07 -8.69
C PHE A 122 1.91 -9.16 -8.33
N GLY A 123 1.80 -10.34 -8.93
CA GLY A 123 2.70 -11.49 -8.74
C GLY A 123 2.43 -12.29 -7.48
N LEU A 124 1.19 -12.23 -6.94
CA LEU A 124 0.74 -13.09 -5.85
C LEU A 124 0.12 -14.40 -6.34
#